data_AF-A0A8C5S5H9-F1
#
_entry.id   AF-A0A8C5S5H9-F1
#
_cell.length_a   1.000
_cell.length_b   1.000
_cell.length_c   1.000
_cell.angle_alpha   90.00
_cell.angle_beta   90.00
_cell.angle_gamma   90.00
#
_symmetry.space_group_name_H-M   'P 1'
#
loop_
_entity.id
_entity.type
_entity.pdbx_description
1 polymer ?
#
loop_
_entity_poly.entity_id
_entity_poly.type
_entity_poly.pdbx_seq_one_letter_code
_entity_poly.pdbx_strand_id
1 'polypeptide(L)' 'LPTFQLVCKTMSGQGAFVSCPSGYLPTSCVCGMGCAFWYIHQNSICNCQCPNINWISAQCCKVSFN' A
#
# COMPACT_ATOMS: atom_id res chain seq x y z
N LEU A 1 -29.46 10.83 2.44
CA LEU A 1 -28.35 11.68 2.93
C LEU A 1 -27.07 11.16 2.29
N PRO A 2 -26.20 12.02 1.77
CA PRO A 2 -24.94 11.57 1.22
C PRO A 2 -24.06 10.92 2.29
N THR A 3 -23.29 9.90 1.90
CA THR A 3 -22.42 9.16 2.83
C THR A 3 -20.97 9.15 2.36
N PHE A 4 -20.04 9.30 3.31
CA PHE A 4 -18.63 9.07 3.05
C PHE A 4 -18.31 7.61 3.31
N GLN A 5 -17.64 6.96 2.35
CA GLN A 5 -17.19 5.59 2.47
C GLN A 5 -15.68 5.52 2.29
N LEU A 6 -15.02 4.73 3.14
CA LEU A 6 -13.62 4.39 2.93
C LEU A 6 -13.56 3.19 1.98
N VAL A 7 -13.13 3.42 0.74
CA VAL A 7 -12.99 2.38 -0.28
C VAL A 7 -11.53 1.95 -0.33
N CYS A 8 -11.30 0.66 -0.11
CA CYS A 8 -9.96 0.09 0.01
C CYS A 8 -9.74 -1.04 -0.99
N LYS A 9 -8.51 -1.19 -1.47
CA LYS A 9 -8.05 -2.32 -2.29
C LYS A 9 -6.61 -2.66 -1.97
N THR A 10 -6.24 -3.90 -2.24
CA THR A 10 -4.88 -4.39 -2.04
C THR A 10 -4.13 -4.38 -3.36
N MET A 11 -2.93 -3.79 -3.36
CA MET A 11 -1.99 -3.85 -4.48
C MET A 11 -0.83 -4.72 -4.06
N SER A 12 -0.48 -5.72 -4.86
CA SER A 12 0.67 -6.59 -4.59
C SER A 12 1.60 -6.64 -5.79
N GLY A 13 2.89 -6.82 -5.52
CA GLY A 13 3.93 -6.81 -6.54
C GLY A 13 5.13 -7.68 -6.15
N GLN A 14 5.96 -7.98 -7.14
CA GLN A 14 7.26 -8.61 -6.92
C GLN A 14 8.29 -7.56 -6.50
N GLY A 15 9.26 -7.96 -5.70
CA GLY A 15 10.31 -7.10 -5.18
C GLY A 15 9.84 -6.22 -4.01
N ALA A 16 10.59 -5.14 -3.75
CA ALA A 16 10.48 -4.33 -2.53
C ALA A 16 9.57 -3.11 -2.66
N PHE A 17 8.89 -2.92 -3.79
CA PHE A 17 8.11 -1.71 -4.08
C PHE A 17 6.75 -2.03 -4.69
N VAL A 18 5.72 -1.33 -4.23
CA VAL A 18 4.42 -1.31 -4.90
C VAL A 18 3.78 0.06 -4.72
N SER A 19 3.14 0.56 -5.79
CA SER A 19 2.48 1.85 -5.79
C SER A 19 0.96 1.69 -5.71
N CYS A 20 0.32 2.55 -4.93
CA CYS A 20 -1.13 2.70 -4.95
C CYS A 20 -1.56 3.41 -6.24
N PRO A 21 -2.72 3.05 -6.81
CA PRO A 21 -3.26 3.73 -7.98
C PRO A 21 -3.65 5.17 -7.64
N SER A 22 -3.68 6.04 -8.65
CA SER A 22 -4.05 7.45 -8.50
C SER A 22 -5.34 7.64 -7.70
N GLY A 23 -5.28 8.56 -6.74
CA GLY A 23 -6.40 8.87 -5.84
C GLY A 23 -6.57 7.90 -4.65
N TYR A 24 -5.71 6.89 -4.51
CA TYR A 24 -5.61 6.05 -3.31
C TYR A 24 -4.29 6.33 -2.60
N LEU A 25 -4.33 6.30 -1.26
CA LEU A 25 -3.14 6.42 -0.41
C LEU A 25 -2.88 5.07 0.28
N PRO A 26 -1.61 4.67 0.45
CA PRO A 26 -1.25 3.50 1.23
C PRO A 26 -1.55 3.78 2.71
N THR A 27 -2.30 2.88 3.34
CA THR A 27 -2.58 2.91 4.79
C THR A 27 -1.72 1.91 5.57
N SER A 28 -1.27 0.85 4.91
CA SER A 28 -0.35 -0.14 5.47
C SER A 28 0.40 -0.89 4.37
N CYS A 29 1.61 -1.34 4.69
CA CYS A 29 2.40 -2.20 3.82
C CYS A 29 2.69 -3.53 4.51
N VAL A 30 2.86 -4.59 3.73
CA VAL A 30 3.30 -5.92 4.18
C VAL A 30 4.41 -6.38 3.25
N CYS A 31 5.50 -6.85 3.83
CA CYS A 31 6.65 -7.35 3.09
C CYS A 31 6.74 -8.88 3.18
N GLY A 32 7.25 -9.50 2.13
CA GLY A 32 7.67 -10.89 2.17
C GLY A 32 8.86 -11.13 3.10
N MET A 33 9.28 -12.39 3.18
CA MET A 33 10.46 -12.83 3.95
C MET A 33 10.41 -12.49 5.45
N GLY A 34 9.22 -12.31 6.02
CA GLY A 34 9.06 -11.95 7.44
C GLY A 34 9.54 -10.54 7.80
N CYS A 35 9.78 -9.69 6.79
CA CYS A 35 10.21 -8.32 7.01
C CYS A 35 9.05 -7.47 7.54
N ALA A 36 9.25 -6.84 8.71
CA ALA A 36 8.31 -5.86 9.26
C ALA A 36 8.73 -4.40 8.99
N PHE A 37 9.88 -4.19 8.34
CA PHE A 37 10.45 -2.87 8.12
C PHE A 37 10.04 -2.32 6.74
N TRP A 38 9.14 -1.34 6.77
CA TRP A 38 8.64 -0.65 5.60
C TRP A 38 8.39 0.82 5.89
N TYR A 39 8.36 1.64 4.84
CA TYR A 39 7.89 3.02 4.91
C TYR A 39 7.13 3.40 3.64
N ILE A 40 6.37 4.50 3.72
CA ILE A 40 5.65 5.08 2.59
C ILE A 40 6.50 6.18 1.96
N HIS A 41 6.87 6.02 0.69
CA HIS A 41 7.60 7.01 -0.10
C HIS A 41 6.63 7.84 -0.96
N GLN A 42 6.84 9.16 -1.02
CA GLN A 42 6.08 10.09 -1.87
C GLN A 42 4.55 9.91 -1.77
N ASN A 43 4.05 9.59 -0.57
CA ASN A 43 2.63 9.38 -0.24
C ASN A 43 1.89 8.33 -1.08
N SER A 44 2.56 7.52 -1.90
CA SER A 44 1.90 6.59 -2.83
C SER A 44 2.58 5.24 -2.94
N ILE A 45 3.85 5.12 -2.53
CA ILE A 45 4.66 3.93 -2.74
C ILE A 45 4.96 3.28 -1.40
N CYS A 46 4.59 2.01 -1.23
CA CYS A 46 5.10 1.17 -0.16
C CYS A 46 6.49 0.67 -0.53
N ASN A 47 7.44 0.78 0.40
CA ASN A 47 8.82 0.37 0.22
C ASN A 47 9.28 -0.48 1.41
N CYS A 48 9.67 -1.74 1.15
CA CYS A 48 10.29 -2.63 2.13
C CYS A 48 11.80 -2.44 2.20
N GLN A 49 12.35 -2.37 3.42
CA GLN A 49 13.76 -2.01 3.64
C GLN A 49 14.68 -3.18 3.93
N CYS A 50 14.13 -4.38 4.19
CA CYS A 50 14.97 -5.55 4.39
C CYS A 50 15.63 -6.02 3.07
N PRO A 51 16.76 -6.72 3.14
CA PRO A 51 17.35 -7.36 1.96
C PRO A 51 16.49 -8.52 1.44
N ASN A 52 16.67 -8.87 0.16
CA ASN A 52 16.09 -10.06 -0.48
C ASN A 52 14.56 -10.18 -0.42
N ILE A 53 13.84 -9.05 -0.41
CA ILE A 53 12.38 -9.04 -0.49
C ILE A 53 11.93 -9.62 -1.84
N ASN A 54 11.16 -10.71 -1.79
CA ASN A 54 10.60 -11.35 -2.97
C ASN A 54 9.25 -10.75 -3.38
N TRP A 55 8.42 -10.34 -2.43
CA TRP A 55 7.13 -9.72 -2.69
C TRP A 55 6.78 -8.65 -1.66
N ILE A 56 5.85 -7.78 -2.05
CA ILE A 56 5.29 -6.72 -1.22
C ILE A 56 3.80 -6.56 -1.51
N SER A 57 3.05 -6.11 -0.51
CA SER A 57 1.64 -5.77 -0.62
C SER A 57 1.34 -4.44 0.08
N ALA A 58 0.50 -3.62 -0.50
CA ALA A 58 0.01 -2.36 0.04
C ALA A 58 -1.51 -2.37 0.16
N GLN A 59 -2.02 -1.95 1.31
CA GLN A 59 -3.42 -1.60 1.47
C GLN A 59 -3.61 -0.15 1.03
N CYS A 60 -4.34 0.06 -0.05
CA CYS A 60 -4.58 1.36 -0.66
C CYS A 60 -6.03 1.78 -0.44
N CYS A 61 -6.27 2.93 0.19
CA CYS A 61 -7.61 3.40 0.50
C CYS A 61 -7.86 4.83 0.00
N LYS A 62 -9.13 5.17 -0.23
CA LYS A 62 -9.58 6.53 -0.51
C LYS A 62 -10.92 6.80 0.16
N VAL A 63 -11.20 8.06 0.44
CA VAL A 63 -12.56 8.48 0.81
C VAL A 63 -13.36 8.71 -0.47
N SER A 64 -14.51 8.04 -0.58
CA SER A 64 -15.46 8.18 -1.68
C SER A 64 -16.76 8.76 -1.16
N PHE A 65 -17.43 9.53 -2.02
CA PHE A 65 -18.74 10.09 -1.77
C PHE A 65 -19.76 9.32 -2.61
N ASN A 66 -20.82 8.84 -1.97
CA ASN A 66 -21.92 8.09 -2.60
C ASN A 66 -23.26 8.73 -2.25
#